data_AF-T1YUT7-F1
#
_entry.id   AF-T1YUT7-F1
#
_cell.length_a   1.000
_cell.length_b   1.000
_cell.length_c   1.000
_cell.angle_alpha   90.00
_cell.angle_beta   90.00
_cell.angle_gamma   90.00
#
_symmetry.space_group_name_H-M   'P 1'
#
loop_
_entity.id
_entity.type
_entity.pdbx_description
1 polymer ?
#
loop_
_entity_poly.entity_id
_entity_poly.type
_entity_poly.pdbx_seq_one_letter_code
_entity_poly.pdbx_strand_id
1 'polypeptide(L)'
;NHWVMAWTGLEINTLAIIPLISKSHHPRAIEATIKYFLVQATASALLLFSSMSNAWATGQWDITQLTHPTSCLLLTIAIAMKLGLVPFHFWFPEVLQGSPMTIALLLSTALKFPPITILLLTSHSLNPTLLTTMAIISAALGGWMGLNQTQIRKILAFSSISHMGWMAIITTYNPNLTLLTFYLYTLMTATVFL
;
A
#
# COMPACT_ATOMS: atom_id res chain seq x y z
N ASN A 1 0.10 -18.40 -10.93
CA ASN A 1 1.01 -17.27 -10.62
C ASN A 1 1.31 -16.51 -11.90
N HIS A 2 0.57 -15.44 -12.18
CA HIS A 2 0.80 -14.65 -13.40
C HIS A 2 0.68 -13.16 -13.07
N TRP A 3 1.67 -12.36 -13.46
CA TRP A 3 1.71 -10.92 -13.17
C TRP A 3 0.48 -10.16 -13.65
N VAL A 4 0.01 -10.45 -14.87
CA VAL A 4 -1.21 -9.83 -15.41
C VAL A 4 -2.43 -10.09 -14.52
N MET A 5 -2.61 -11.32 -14.00
CA MET A 5 -3.73 -11.62 -13.11
C MET A 5 -3.63 -10.84 -11.79
N ALA A 6 -2.43 -10.78 -11.19
CA ALA A 6 -2.19 -9.99 -9.98
C ALA A 6 -2.49 -8.50 -10.20
N TRP A 7 -2.06 -7.95 -11.34
CA TRP A 7 -2.35 -6.56 -11.71
C TRP A 7 -3.85 -6.33 -11.92
N THR A 8 -4.55 -7.19 -12.67
CA THR A 8 -6.00 -7.02 -12.89
C THR A 8 -6.78 -7.04 -11.58
N GLY A 9 -6.41 -7.91 -10.63
CA GLY A 9 -7.02 -7.93 -9.30
C GLY A 9 -6.79 -6.62 -8.52
N LEU A 10 -5.60 -6.04 -8.62
CA LEU A 10 -5.31 -4.73 -8.02
C LEU A 10 -6.10 -3.60 -8.68
N GLU A 11 -6.29 -3.61 -10.00
CA GLU A 11 -7.10 -2.60 -10.70
C GLU A 11 -8.60 -2.73 -10.41
N ILE A 12 -9.10 -3.96 -10.29
CA ILE A 12 -10.50 -4.16 -9.89
C ILE A 12 -10.72 -3.56 -8.49
N ASN A 13 -9.77 -3.73 -7.57
CA ASN A 13 -9.84 -3.14 -6.24
C ASN A 13 -9.82 -1.60 -6.27
N THR A 14 -8.98 -0.99 -7.11
CA THR A 14 -8.92 0.48 -7.23
C THR A 14 -10.19 1.05 -7.86
N LEU A 15 -10.73 0.40 -8.89
CA LEU A 15 -11.96 0.84 -9.55
C LEU A 15 -13.19 0.64 -8.65
N ALA A 16 -13.25 -0.46 -7.90
CA ALA A 16 -14.39 -0.77 -7.03
C ALA A 16 -14.53 0.21 -5.85
N ILE A 17 -13.44 0.75 -5.31
CA ILE A 17 -13.50 1.65 -4.16
C ILE A 17 -13.87 3.09 -4.53
N ILE A 18 -13.63 3.52 -5.77
CA ILE A 18 -13.88 4.90 -6.22
C ILE A 18 -15.31 5.37 -5.93
N PRO A 19 -16.37 4.64 -6.37
CA PRO A 19 -17.75 5.04 -6.07
C PRO A 19 -18.08 5.07 -4.58
N LEU A 20 -17.42 4.24 -3.78
CA LEU A 20 -17.63 4.17 -2.33
C LEU A 20 -17.05 5.38 -1.61
N ILE A 21 -15.90 5.90 -2.06
CA ILE A 21 -15.31 7.14 -1.53
C ILE A 21 -16.19 8.33 -1.91
N SER A 22 -16.64 8.41 -3.16
CA SER A 22 -17.41 9.55 -3.68
C SER A 22 -18.90 9.54 -3.30
N LYS A 23 -19.38 8.56 -2.55
CA LYS A 23 -20.81 8.35 -2.25
C LYS A 23 -21.53 9.56 -1.66
N SER A 24 -20.84 10.40 -0.87
CA SER A 24 -21.44 11.59 -0.26
C SER A 24 -21.58 12.77 -1.20
N HIS A 25 -20.99 12.72 -2.41
CA HIS A 25 -20.96 13.79 -3.41
C HIS A 25 -20.46 15.16 -2.91
N HIS A 26 -19.84 15.22 -1.73
CA HIS A 26 -19.26 16.44 -1.18
C HIS A 26 -17.91 16.74 -1.85
N PRO A 27 -17.51 18.02 -2.06
CA PRO A 27 -16.24 18.38 -2.71
C PRO A 27 -15.02 17.69 -2.09
N ARG A 28 -14.99 17.56 -0.77
CA ARG A 28 -13.93 16.83 -0.04
C ARG A 28 -13.85 15.33 -0.41
N ALA A 29 -14.98 14.68 -0.63
CA ALA A 29 -15.01 13.28 -1.03
C ALA A 29 -14.56 13.11 -2.48
N ILE A 30 -14.92 14.06 -3.35
CA ILE A 30 -14.46 14.10 -4.74
C ILE A 30 -12.93 14.31 -4.79
N GLU A 31 -12.40 15.26 -4.02
CA GLU A 31 -10.94 15.49 -3.91
C GLU A 31 -10.20 14.23 -3.43
N ALA A 32 -10.71 13.57 -2.38
CA ALA A 32 -10.17 12.31 -1.90
C ALA A 32 -10.19 11.21 -2.98
N THR A 33 -11.28 11.13 -3.75
CA THR A 33 -11.42 10.15 -4.83
C THR A 33 -10.39 10.39 -5.94
N ILE A 34 -10.19 11.65 -6.34
CA ILE A 34 -9.20 12.02 -7.37
C ILE A 34 -7.78 11.72 -6.89
N LYS A 35 -7.44 12.10 -5.66
CA LYS A 35 -6.11 11.83 -5.07
C LYS A 35 -5.82 10.33 -4.99
N TYR A 36 -6.80 9.55 -4.53
CA TYR A 36 -6.70 8.09 -4.49
C TYR A 36 -6.46 7.52 -5.88
N PHE A 37 -7.29 7.90 -6.86
CA PHE A 37 -7.21 7.37 -8.21
C PHE A 37 -5.85 7.67 -8.86
N LEU A 38 -5.38 8.92 -8.82
CA LEU A 38 -4.11 9.30 -9.45
C LEU A 38 -2.92 8.53 -8.87
N VAL A 39 -2.83 8.41 -7.55
CA VAL A 39 -1.71 7.68 -6.93
C VAL A 39 -1.82 6.17 -7.17
N GLN A 40 -3.01 5.61 -7.13
CA GLN A 40 -3.17 4.16 -7.30
C GLN A 40 -3.03 3.70 -8.75
N ALA A 41 -3.44 4.53 -9.72
CA ALA A 41 -3.25 4.30 -11.15
C ALA A 41 -1.78 4.44 -11.57
N THR A 42 -1.06 5.41 -10.99
CA THR A 42 0.40 5.52 -11.22
C THR A 42 1.14 4.33 -10.61
N ALA A 43 0.77 3.91 -9.40
CA ALA A 43 1.36 2.73 -8.77
C ALA A 43 1.05 1.43 -9.54
N SER A 44 -0.15 1.28 -10.09
CA SER A 44 -0.51 0.11 -10.89
C SER A 44 0.18 0.09 -12.26
N ALA A 45 0.35 1.25 -12.90
CA ALA A 45 1.14 1.38 -14.13
C ALA A 45 2.62 1.02 -13.88
N LEU A 46 3.21 1.46 -12.76
CA LEU A 46 4.57 1.08 -12.37
C LEU A 46 4.70 -0.43 -12.11
N LEU A 47 3.69 -1.06 -11.50
CA LEU A 47 3.66 -2.51 -11.29
C LEU A 47 3.57 -3.29 -12.61
N LEU A 48 2.76 -2.83 -13.56
CA LEU A 48 2.77 -3.42 -14.90
C LEU A 48 4.14 -3.25 -15.56
N PHE A 49 4.71 -2.06 -15.50
CA PHE A 49 5.99 -1.77 -16.12
C PHE A 49 7.14 -2.60 -15.52
N SER A 50 7.13 -2.85 -14.21
CA SER A 50 8.08 -3.78 -13.58
C SER A 50 7.89 -5.20 -14.11
N SER A 51 6.66 -5.69 -14.23
CA SER A 51 6.41 -7.04 -14.76
C SER A 51 6.78 -7.19 -16.23
N MET A 52 6.49 -6.19 -17.08
CA MET A 52 6.84 -6.21 -18.50
C MET A 52 8.35 -6.16 -18.71
N SER A 53 9.07 -5.32 -17.96
CA SER A 53 10.53 -5.25 -18.05
C SER A 53 11.21 -6.55 -17.59
N ASN A 54 10.68 -7.20 -16.56
CA ASN A 54 11.17 -8.52 -16.14
C ASN A 54 10.87 -9.60 -17.19
N ALA A 55 9.65 -9.63 -17.73
CA ALA A 55 9.25 -10.58 -18.77
C ALA A 55 10.06 -10.37 -20.06
N TRP A 56 10.40 -9.14 -20.42
CA TRP A 56 11.29 -8.84 -21.54
C TRP A 56 12.69 -9.43 -21.35
N ALA A 57 13.23 -9.37 -20.12
CA ALA A 57 14.57 -9.89 -19.82
C ALA A 57 14.61 -11.42 -19.66
N THR A 58 13.56 -12.03 -19.10
CA THR A 58 13.55 -13.45 -18.69
C THR A 58 12.66 -14.35 -19.53
N GLY A 59 11.72 -13.78 -20.29
CA GLY A 59 10.69 -14.52 -21.03
C GLY A 59 9.58 -15.10 -20.16
N GLN A 60 9.56 -14.86 -18.84
CA GLN A 60 8.57 -15.44 -17.92
C GLN A 60 7.67 -14.39 -17.27
N TRP A 61 6.42 -14.79 -16.99
CA TRP A 61 5.38 -13.96 -16.36
C TRP A 61 5.04 -14.40 -14.93
N ASP A 62 5.85 -15.28 -14.36
CA ASP A 62 5.65 -15.81 -13.01
C ASP A 62 5.99 -14.76 -11.93
N ILE A 63 5.18 -14.72 -10.87
CA ILE A 63 5.30 -13.73 -9.79
C ILE A 63 6.58 -13.95 -8.98
N THR A 64 6.94 -15.21 -8.75
CA THR A 64 8.10 -15.58 -7.92
C THR A 64 9.44 -15.41 -8.65
N GLN A 65 9.43 -15.14 -9.97
CA GLN A 65 10.63 -15.07 -10.79
C GLN A 65 10.97 -13.63 -11.19
N LEU A 66 11.05 -12.73 -10.22
CA LEU A 66 11.55 -11.37 -10.44
C LEU A 66 13.05 -11.31 -10.20
N THR A 67 13.83 -11.21 -11.28
CA THR A 67 15.30 -11.30 -11.20
C THR A 67 16.00 -10.05 -11.72
N HIS A 68 15.36 -9.28 -12.60
CA HIS A 68 15.99 -8.10 -13.17
C HIS A 68 16.04 -6.95 -12.15
N PRO A 69 17.21 -6.38 -11.81
CA PRO A 69 17.35 -5.45 -10.68
C PRO A 69 16.51 -4.18 -10.83
N THR A 70 16.36 -3.67 -12.06
CA THR A 70 15.50 -2.50 -12.31
C THR A 70 14.02 -2.83 -12.10
N SER A 71 13.59 -4.05 -12.44
CA SER A 71 12.21 -4.50 -12.23
C SER A 71 11.91 -4.66 -10.74
N CYS A 72 12.87 -5.19 -9.96
CA CYS A 72 12.76 -5.28 -8.51
C CYS A 72 12.62 -3.91 -7.86
N LEU A 73 13.43 -2.93 -8.28
CA LEU A 73 13.33 -1.54 -7.82
C LEU A 73 11.97 -0.91 -8.16
N LEU A 74 11.51 -1.06 -9.40
CA LEU A 74 10.21 -0.54 -9.81
C LEU A 74 9.07 -1.20 -9.02
N LEU A 75 9.14 -2.51 -8.78
CA LEU A 75 8.17 -3.23 -7.97
C LEU A 75 8.15 -2.71 -6.53
N THR A 76 9.32 -2.53 -5.90
CA THR A 76 9.41 -1.98 -4.53
C THR A 76 8.76 -0.60 -4.42
N ILE A 77 8.97 0.27 -5.42
CA ILE A 77 8.39 1.61 -5.46
C ILE A 77 6.87 1.53 -5.67
N ALA A 78 6.42 0.68 -6.60
CA ALA A 78 4.99 0.49 -6.88
C ALA A 78 4.22 0.01 -5.64
N ILE A 79 4.76 -0.99 -4.92
CA ILE A 79 4.13 -1.50 -3.70
C ILE A 79 4.17 -0.44 -2.59
N ALA A 80 5.29 0.30 -2.45
CA ALA A 80 5.39 1.39 -1.48
C ALA A 80 4.34 2.50 -1.72
N MET A 81 4.10 2.87 -2.99
CA MET A 81 3.02 3.79 -3.35
C MET A 81 1.64 3.24 -2.98
N LYS A 82 1.35 1.97 -3.31
CA LYS A 82 0.05 1.34 -3.00
C LYS A 82 -0.23 1.26 -1.50
N LEU A 83 0.78 0.95 -0.69
CA LEU A 83 0.66 0.83 0.77
C LEU A 83 0.69 2.19 1.50
N GLY A 84 1.18 3.24 0.85
CA GLY A 84 1.36 4.57 1.44
C GLY A 84 2.59 4.64 2.35
N LEU A 85 3.68 3.94 2.01
CA LEU A 85 4.97 4.08 2.69
C LEU A 85 5.60 5.44 2.35
N VAL A 86 6.52 5.90 3.19
CA VAL A 86 7.30 7.12 2.91
C VAL A 86 8.30 6.85 1.77
N PRO A 87 8.47 7.75 0.79
CA PRO A 87 7.95 9.13 0.70
C PRO A 87 6.54 9.29 0.12
N PHE A 88 5.90 8.22 -0.35
CA PHE A 88 4.63 8.23 -1.07
C PHE A 88 3.38 8.30 -0.18
N HIS A 89 3.53 8.57 1.11
CA HIS A 89 2.45 8.55 2.10
C HIS A 89 1.43 9.69 2.02
N PHE A 90 1.72 10.80 1.31
CA PHE A 90 0.95 12.05 1.38
C PHE A 90 -0.54 11.91 1.02
N TRP A 91 -0.88 11.00 0.11
CA TRP A 91 -2.27 10.77 -0.27
C TRP A 91 -3.10 10.16 0.86
N PHE A 92 -2.50 9.34 1.71
CA PHE A 92 -3.25 8.46 2.59
C PHE A 92 -4.04 9.22 3.68
N PRO A 93 -3.45 10.20 4.42
CA PRO A 93 -4.18 10.98 5.42
C PRO A 93 -5.30 11.83 4.82
N GLU A 94 -5.12 12.34 3.60
CA GLU A 94 -6.10 13.20 2.94
C GLU A 94 -7.30 12.39 2.44
N VAL A 95 -7.03 11.22 1.84
CA VAL A 95 -8.08 10.31 1.38
C VAL A 95 -8.90 9.79 2.56
N LEU A 96 -8.26 9.36 3.65
CA LEU A 96 -9.00 8.91 4.84
C LEU A 96 -9.91 10.00 5.38
N GLN A 97 -9.40 11.23 5.49
CA GLN A 97 -10.16 12.34 6.05
C GLN A 97 -11.36 12.76 5.17
N GLY A 98 -11.29 12.55 3.85
CA GLY A 98 -12.39 12.80 2.92
C GLY A 98 -13.41 11.67 2.79
N SER A 99 -13.09 10.48 3.32
CA SER A 99 -13.94 9.28 3.26
C SER A 99 -14.80 9.08 4.53
N PRO A 100 -15.95 8.40 4.43
CA PRO A 100 -16.72 7.98 5.61
C PRO A 100 -15.98 6.90 6.41
N MET A 101 -16.27 6.77 7.71
CA MET A 101 -15.50 5.90 8.62
C MET A 101 -15.43 4.43 8.17
N THR A 102 -16.52 3.88 7.63
CA THR A 102 -16.55 2.49 7.14
C THR A 102 -15.64 2.29 5.91
N ILE A 103 -15.55 3.27 5.03
CA ILE A 103 -14.66 3.22 3.86
C ILE A 103 -13.21 3.49 4.28
N ALA A 104 -12.99 4.36 5.26
CA ALA A 104 -11.67 4.55 5.88
C ALA A 104 -11.13 3.26 6.52
N LEU A 105 -11.99 2.47 7.18
CA LEU A 105 -11.65 1.14 7.68
C LEU A 105 -11.26 0.20 6.53
N LEU A 106 -12.05 0.16 5.45
CA LEU A 106 -11.79 -0.71 4.31
C LEU A 106 -10.48 -0.34 3.58
N LEU A 107 -10.19 0.96 3.44
CA LEU A 107 -8.93 1.50 2.90
C LEU A 107 -7.72 1.18 3.77
N SER A 108 -7.89 1.20 5.10
CA SER A 108 -6.80 0.90 6.03
C SER A 108 -6.52 -0.59 6.19
N THR A 109 -7.52 -1.45 5.97
CA THR A 109 -7.42 -2.91 6.19
C THR A 109 -7.45 -3.71 4.88
N ALA A 110 -8.64 -4.00 4.36
CA ALA A 110 -8.85 -4.93 3.26
C ALA A 110 -8.08 -4.54 1.98
N LEU A 111 -8.01 -3.24 1.65
CA LEU A 111 -7.29 -2.79 0.46
C LEU A 111 -5.76 -2.85 0.59
N LYS A 112 -5.22 -3.01 1.80
CA LYS A 112 -3.78 -3.24 2.02
C LYS A 112 -3.40 -4.72 1.91
N PHE A 113 -4.36 -5.64 2.03
CA PHE A 113 -4.08 -7.07 1.98
C PHE A 113 -3.49 -7.53 0.63
N PRO A 114 -4.05 -7.20 -0.55
CA PRO A 114 -3.48 -7.65 -1.81
C PRO A 114 -2.05 -7.14 -2.06
N PRO A 115 -1.73 -5.85 -1.86
CA PRO A 115 -0.34 -5.40 -1.97
C PRO A 115 0.63 -6.06 -0.97
N ILE A 116 0.18 -6.37 0.26
CA ILE A 116 0.98 -7.14 1.24
C ILE A 116 1.23 -8.57 0.73
N THR A 117 0.24 -9.23 0.13
CA THR A 117 0.44 -10.57 -0.43
C THR A 117 1.47 -10.59 -1.57
N ILE A 118 1.49 -9.56 -2.43
CA ILE A 118 2.51 -9.45 -3.48
C ILE A 118 3.89 -9.21 -2.87
N LEU A 119 3.97 -8.34 -1.86
CA LEU A 119 5.21 -8.08 -1.14
C LEU A 119 5.77 -9.37 -0.52
N LEU A 120 4.91 -10.23 0.01
CA LEU A 120 5.28 -11.53 0.56
C LEU A 120 5.80 -12.51 -0.49
N LEU A 121 5.06 -12.66 -1.59
CA LEU A 121 5.43 -13.54 -2.71
C LEU A 121 6.74 -13.14 -3.38
N THR A 122 7.09 -11.86 -3.30
CA THR A 122 8.29 -11.29 -3.95
C THR A 122 9.41 -10.96 -2.96
N SER A 123 9.26 -11.31 -1.68
CA SER A 123 10.18 -10.91 -0.59
C SER A 123 11.66 -11.18 -0.88
N HIS A 124 11.98 -12.30 -1.53
CA HIS A 124 13.34 -12.68 -1.93
C HIS A 124 13.97 -11.79 -3.02
N SER A 125 13.15 -11.09 -3.81
CA SER A 125 13.58 -10.28 -4.96
C SER A 125 13.64 -8.78 -4.67
N LEU A 126 13.08 -8.33 -3.54
CA LEU A 126 13.01 -6.90 -3.19
C LEU A 126 14.40 -6.37 -2.80
N ASN A 127 14.67 -5.11 -3.12
CA ASN A 127 15.89 -4.45 -2.69
C ASN A 127 15.84 -4.17 -1.16
N PRO A 128 16.67 -4.85 -0.34
CA PRO A 128 16.57 -4.77 1.11
C PRO A 128 16.97 -3.38 1.64
N THR A 129 17.93 -2.70 1.01
CA THR A 129 18.38 -1.37 1.46
C THR A 129 17.30 -0.31 1.25
N LEU A 130 16.65 -0.35 0.09
CA LEU A 130 15.53 0.55 -0.21
C LEU A 130 14.33 0.27 0.70
N LEU A 131 13.97 -1.01 0.88
CA LEU A 131 12.81 -1.36 1.69
C LEU A 131 13.01 -1.00 3.16
N THR A 132 14.18 -1.30 3.73
CA THR A 132 14.49 -0.97 5.14
C THR A 132 14.55 0.55 5.37
N THR A 133 15.13 1.32 4.46
CA THR A 133 15.16 2.79 4.57
C THR A 133 13.76 3.39 4.54
N MET A 134 12.92 3.02 3.56
CA MET A 134 11.52 3.47 3.53
C MET A 134 10.76 3.07 4.80
N ALA A 135 11.02 1.86 5.29
CA ALA A 135 10.31 1.32 6.43
C ALA A 135 10.66 2.03 7.76
N ILE A 136 11.94 2.29 8.02
CA ILE A 136 12.38 3.07 9.19
C ILE A 136 11.81 4.48 9.15
N ILE A 137 11.88 5.14 7.98
CA ILE A 137 11.37 6.51 7.85
C ILE A 137 9.83 6.52 8.01
N SER A 138 9.11 5.52 7.51
CA SER A 138 7.66 5.42 7.70
C SER A 138 7.24 5.19 9.15
N ALA A 139 7.99 4.36 9.91
CA ALA A 139 7.77 4.20 11.35
C ALA A 139 7.99 5.52 12.10
N ALA A 140 9.08 6.23 11.81
CA ALA A 140 9.41 7.50 12.46
C ALA A 140 8.43 8.63 12.09
N LEU A 141 8.18 8.86 10.80
CA LEU A 141 7.30 9.93 10.34
C LEU A 141 5.83 9.67 10.68
N GLY A 142 5.38 8.41 10.64
CA GLY A 142 4.03 8.05 11.09
C GLY A 142 3.84 8.39 12.57
N GLY A 143 4.84 8.11 13.41
CA GLY A 143 4.83 8.52 14.82
C GLY A 143 4.80 10.04 14.99
N TRP A 144 5.75 10.76 14.39
CA TRP A 144 5.89 12.20 14.56
C TRP A 144 4.67 12.97 14.05
N MET A 145 4.26 12.70 12.81
CA MET A 145 3.15 13.43 12.18
C MET A 145 1.81 13.13 12.84
N GLY A 146 1.64 11.95 13.44
CA GLY A 146 0.45 11.58 14.20
C GLY A 146 0.23 12.43 15.45
N LEU A 147 1.31 12.86 16.13
CA LEU A 147 1.22 13.65 17.37
C LEU A 147 0.59 15.04 17.16
N ASN A 148 0.74 15.62 15.96
CA ASN A 148 0.25 16.97 15.66
C ASN A 148 -1.12 16.97 14.95
N GLN A 149 -1.88 15.88 15.00
CA GLN A 149 -3.21 15.80 14.40
C GLN A 149 -4.30 15.84 15.47
N THR A 150 -5.29 16.71 15.28
CA THR A 150 -6.52 16.71 16.09
C THR A 150 -7.63 15.85 15.49
N GLN A 151 -7.52 15.51 14.20
CA GLN A 151 -8.53 14.77 13.46
C GLN A 151 -8.28 13.27 13.58
N ILE A 152 -9.25 12.54 14.16
CA ILE A 152 -9.15 11.08 14.41
C ILE A 152 -8.75 10.30 13.15
N ARG A 153 -9.35 10.60 11.99
CA ARG A 153 -9.03 9.90 10.73
C ARG A 153 -7.59 10.13 10.27
N LYS A 154 -7.01 11.30 10.54
CA LYS A 154 -5.59 11.55 10.23
C LYS A 154 -4.67 10.84 11.21
N ILE A 155 -5.03 10.78 12.50
CA ILE A 155 -4.29 10.00 13.51
C ILE A 155 -4.25 8.53 13.08
N LEU A 156 -5.40 7.96 12.69
CA LEU A 156 -5.49 6.58 12.20
C LEU A 156 -4.75 6.36 10.88
N ALA A 157 -4.69 7.38 10.03
CA ALA A 157 -3.89 7.31 8.81
C ALA A 157 -2.39 7.20 9.13
N PHE A 158 -1.88 8.05 10.04
CA PHE A 158 -0.48 8.03 10.43
C PHE A 158 -0.09 6.79 11.25
N SER A 159 -1.00 6.25 12.08
CA SER A 159 -0.77 4.96 12.73
C SER A 159 -0.69 3.82 11.70
N SER A 160 -1.49 3.86 10.63
CA SER A 160 -1.33 2.88 9.54
C SER A 160 0.03 3.00 8.86
N ILE A 161 0.55 4.21 8.64
CA ILE A 161 1.83 4.44 7.96
C ILE A 161 2.97 3.86 8.82
N SER A 162 2.92 4.07 10.14
CA SER A 162 3.92 3.49 11.04
C SER A 162 3.84 1.96 11.12
N HIS A 163 2.63 1.39 11.19
CA HIS A 163 2.44 -0.06 11.18
C HIS A 163 2.88 -0.70 9.85
N MET A 164 2.63 -0.07 8.70
CA MET A 164 3.15 -0.53 7.41
C MET A 164 4.68 -0.49 7.38
N GLY A 165 5.31 0.47 8.06
CA GLY A 165 6.76 0.49 8.27
C GLY A 165 7.26 -0.74 9.02
N TRP A 166 6.65 -1.06 10.16
CA TRP A 166 7.00 -2.28 10.92
C TRP A 166 6.83 -3.55 10.09
N MET A 167 5.73 -3.65 9.33
CA MET A 167 5.51 -4.77 8.41
C MET A 167 6.60 -4.80 7.35
N ALA A 168 6.92 -3.69 6.69
CA ALA A 168 7.94 -3.63 5.65
C ALA A 168 9.33 -4.05 6.15
N ILE A 169 9.76 -3.65 7.35
CA ILE A 169 11.05 -4.08 7.92
C ILE A 169 11.08 -5.61 8.11
N ILE A 170 10.05 -6.21 8.71
CA ILE A 170 10.12 -7.62 9.07
C ILE A 170 10.03 -8.55 7.85
N THR A 171 9.55 -8.06 6.71
CA THR A 171 9.46 -8.84 5.46
C THR A 171 10.81 -9.35 4.96
N THR A 172 11.89 -8.59 5.14
CA THR A 172 13.23 -8.99 4.69
C THR A 172 13.82 -10.10 5.55
N TYR A 173 13.32 -10.26 6.78
CA TYR A 173 13.84 -11.24 7.74
C TYR A 173 12.95 -12.49 7.82
N ASN A 174 11.66 -12.30 8.04
CA ASN A 174 10.70 -13.38 8.10
C ASN A 174 9.32 -12.95 7.59
N PRO A 175 8.94 -13.34 6.36
CA PRO A 175 7.67 -12.95 5.75
C PRO A 175 6.45 -13.36 6.59
N ASN A 176 6.51 -14.48 7.33
CA ASN A 176 5.35 -14.96 8.09
C ASN A 176 4.96 -14.01 9.24
N LEU A 177 5.93 -13.31 9.83
CA LEU A 177 5.66 -12.31 10.88
C LEU A 177 4.93 -11.08 10.36
N THR A 178 5.05 -10.79 9.06
CA THR A 178 4.36 -9.67 8.41
C THR A 178 2.86 -9.92 8.36
N LEU A 179 2.44 -11.16 8.09
CA LEU A 179 1.04 -11.56 8.11
C LEU A 179 0.47 -11.50 9.52
N LEU A 180 1.22 -11.99 10.51
CA LEU A 180 0.82 -11.91 11.91
C LEU A 180 0.60 -10.45 12.34
N THR A 181 1.55 -9.57 12.05
CA THR A 181 1.45 -8.15 12.39
C THR A 181 0.32 -7.45 11.62
N PHE A 182 0.08 -7.84 10.37
CA PHE A 182 -1.07 -7.36 9.61
C PHE A 182 -2.40 -7.77 10.25
N TYR A 183 -2.57 -9.03 10.66
CA TYR A 183 -3.81 -9.48 11.31
C TYR A 183 -4.05 -8.75 12.64
N LEU A 184 -3.03 -8.60 13.48
CA LEU A 184 -3.13 -7.82 14.72
C LEU A 184 -3.51 -6.37 14.44
N TYR A 185 -2.90 -5.75 13.43
CA TYR A 185 -3.23 -4.40 13.00
C TYR A 185 -4.69 -4.29 12.52
N THR A 186 -5.17 -5.22 11.70
CA THR A 186 -6.57 -5.21 11.22
C THR A 186 -7.58 -5.33 12.35
N LEU A 187 -7.28 -6.17 13.36
CA LEU A 187 -8.16 -6.35 14.52
C LEU A 187 -8.21 -5.07 15.36
N MET A 188 -7.05 -4.50 15.71
CA MET A 188 -7.00 -3.25 16.49
C MET A 188 -7.66 -2.10 15.74
N THR A 189 -7.40 -1.94 14.45
CA THR A 189 -8.02 -0.85 13.67
C THR A 189 -9.52 -1.01 13.55
N ALA A 190 -10.02 -2.23 13.32
CA ALA A 190 -11.46 -2.50 13.30
C ALA A 190 -12.14 -2.06 14.61
N THR A 191 -11.53 -2.34 15.77
CA THR A 191 -12.09 -1.95 17.08
C THR A 191 -12.12 -0.45 17.34
N VAL A 192 -11.32 0.35 16.62
CA VAL A 192 -11.29 1.81 16.79
C VAL A 192 -12.20 2.52 15.78
N PHE A 193 -12.42 1.91 14.61
CA PHE A 193 -13.30 2.46 13.56
C PHE A 193 -14.79 2.12 13.77
N LEU A 194 -15.11 1.01 14.46
CA LEU A 194 -16.46 0.54 14.77
C LEU A 194 -16.81 0.84 16.22
#